data_AF-A0A369IG63-F1
#
_entry.id   AF-A0A369IG63-F1
#
_cell.length_a   1.000
_cell.length_b   1.000
_cell.length_c   1.000
_cell.angle_alpha   90.00
_cell.angle_beta   90.00
_cell.angle_gamma   90.00
#
_symmetry.space_group_name_H-M   'P 1'
#
loop_
_entity.id
_entity.type
_entity.pdbx_description
1 polymer ?
#
loop_
_entity_poly.entity_id
_entity_poly.type
_entity_poly.pdbx_seq_one_letter_code
_entity_poly.pdbx_strand_id
1 'polypeptide(L)'
;MISKLITSLIRLAVLSIPAFLLFFPDKINIKFDYPYAGLMDNFYIRLAKAMVLFFVLIELLRMFYYGIIKNPKGNKIVANIATLGIMVVWLAGLLEIAFMFVSQSHEGDLSKASQIWFAKYWKPITAEGYRDFPKTSAEKKKKVLVLGDSFAAGHGLDKTEERFSDQLEQKLGADKYAVYNLGVSGSDTRDEFQRLQKFPVKPDVLVLEYFPNDIERAARDAKLTLAEFKPYDDIKLPGVGSLVMRFYLPNYIYWQFPHMPPASITDFVQKSYTDTTILNPHLRDLQKIVDYARAHKAPMYVVMVPFLQNVEKSNGYTKPIEDFFTNQQIPVVRLSEHLGPIPPKERIVGKNDGHASAKVNAVIADKLYEQMKVSIK
;
A
#
# COMPACT_ATOMS: atom_id res chain seq x y z
N MET A 1 -47.41 -13.55 19.83
CA MET A 1 -46.44 -12.51 19.42
C MET A 1 -45.30 -12.36 20.41
N ILE A 2 -45.58 -12.17 21.71
CA ILE A 2 -44.56 -11.97 22.76
C ILE A 2 -43.50 -13.08 22.79
N SER A 3 -43.90 -14.36 22.76
CA SER A 3 -42.96 -15.50 22.70
C SER A 3 -41.99 -15.45 21.49
N LYS A 4 -42.43 -14.97 20.32
CA LYS A 4 -41.55 -14.86 19.14
C LYS A 4 -40.52 -13.74 19.27
N LEU A 5 -40.87 -12.64 19.95
CA LEU A 5 -39.94 -11.55 20.25
C LEU A 5 -38.93 -11.98 21.33
N ILE A 6 -39.38 -12.65 22.39
CA ILE A 6 -38.50 -13.20 23.44
C ILE A 6 -37.46 -14.15 22.83
N THR A 7 -37.88 -15.06 21.94
CA THR A 7 -36.94 -15.97 21.27
C THR A 7 -35.93 -15.26 20.38
N SER A 8 -36.31 -14.16 19.69
CA SER A 8 -35.34 -13.35 18.95
C SER A 8 -34.35 -12.62 19.86
N LEU A 9 -34.79 -12.11 21.02
CA LEU A 9 -33.91 -11.51 22.01
C LEU A 9 -32.87 -12.51 22.55
N ILE A 10 -33.30 -13.74 22.85
CA ILE A 10 -32.38 -14.82 23.27
C ILE A 10 -31.36 -15.11 22.17
N ARG A 11 -31.79 -15.22 20.91
CA ARG A 11 -30.87 -15.47 19.78
C ARG A 11 -29.89 -14.32 19.57
N LEU A 12 -30.33 -13.07 19.69
CA LEU A 12 -29.45 -11.90 19.63
C LEU A 12 -28.44 -11.91 20.78
N ALA A 13 -28.85 -12.30 22.00
CA ALA A 13 -27.92 -12.46 23.12
C ALA A 13 -26.87 -13.54 22.83
N VAL A 14 -27.27 -14.69 22.26
CA VAL A 14 -26.32 -15.73 21.83
C VAL A 14 -25.39 -15.23 20.73
N LEU A 15 -25.91 -14.54 19.71
CA LEU A 15 -25.11 -13.97 18.60
C LEU A 15 -24.16 -12.85 19.06
N SER A 16 -24.48 -12.17 20.17
CA SER A 16 -23.62 -11.13 20.73
C SER A 16 -22.27 -11.68 21.19
N ILE A 17 -22.21 -12.94 21.59
CA ILE A 17 -20.96 -13.61 22.02
C ILE A 17 -19.98 -13.66 20.84
N PRO A 18 -20.23 -14.39 19.73
CA PRO A 18 -19.30 -14.44 18.62
C PRO A 18 -19.09 -13.08 17.96
N ALA A 19 -20.10 -12.19 17.96
CA ALA A 19 -19.91 -10.81 17.48
C ALA A 19 -18.85 -10.07 18.30
N PHE A 20 -18.92 -10.16 19.63
CA PHE A 20 -17.95 -9.53 20.51
C PHE A 20 -16.56 -10.15 20.34
N LEU A 21 -16.45 -11.48 20.25
CA LEU A 21 -15.18 -12.17 20.02
C LEU A 21 -14.50 -11.72 18.70
N LEU A 22 -15.28 -11.54 17.62
CA LEU A 22 -14.74 -11.24 16.30
C LEU A 22 -14.43 -9.75 16.10
N PHE A 23 -15.27 -8.85 16.60
CA PHE A 23 -15.10 -7.40 16.39
C PHE A 23 -14.32 -6.70 17.52
N PHE A 24 -14.26 -7.31 18.71
CA PHE A 24 -13.57 -6.77 19.89
C PHE A 24 -12.63 -7.77 20.59
N PRO A 25 -11.79 -8.52 19.85
CA PRO A 25 -10.91 -9.54 20.43
C PRO A 25 -9.92 -8.96 21.46
N ASP A 26 -9.47 -7.72 21.24
CA ASP A 26 -8.58 -6.97 22.13
C ASP A 26 -9.19 -6.68 23.51
N LYS A 27 -10.52 -6.61 23.62
CA LYS A 27 -11.20 -6.31 24.89
C LYS A 27 -11.26 -7.50 25.85
N ILE A 28 -10.91 -8.68 25.36
CA ILE A 28 -10.95 -9.96 26.10
C ILE A 28 -9.63 -10.72 26.00
N ASN A 29 -8.56 -10.05 25.55
CA ASN A 29 -7.22 -10.63 25.38
C ASN A 29 -7.19 -11.88 24.49
N ILE A 30 -8.11 -11.99 23.53
CA ILE A 30 -8.07 -13.04 22.51
C ILE A 30 -7.19 -12.55 21.36
N LYS A 31 -6.28 -13.42 20.92
CA LYS A 31 -5.50 -13.23 19.70
C LYS A 31 -5.86 -14.36 18.74
N PHE A 32 -6.20 -13.99 17.51
CA PHE A 32 -6.32 -14.99 16.45
C PHE A 32 -4.93 -15.31 15.92
N ASP A 33 -4.66 -16.59 15.67
CA ASP A 33 -3.40 -17.03 15.09
C ASP A 33 -3.59 -17.38 13.61
N TYR A 34 -2.96 -16.60 12.74
CA TYR A 34 -2.87 -16.80 11.30
C TYR A 34 -1.78 -15.87 10.74
N PRO A 35 -1.24 -16.14 9.54
CA PRO A 35 -0.26 -15.25 8.91
C PRO A 35 -0.78 -13.81 8.85
N TYR A 36 0.00 -12.86 9.36
CA TYR A 36 -0.35 -11.43 9.45
C TYR A 36 -1.48 -11.08 10.45
N ALA A 37 -1.75 -11.95 11.43
CA ALA A 37 -2.67 -11.64 12.51
C ALA A 37 -2.27 -10.37 13.28
N GLY A 38 -3.24 -9.48 13.50
CA GLY A 38 -3.01 -8.16 14.09
C GLY A 38 -2.74 -7.05 13.07
N LEU A 39 -2.30 -7.39 11.85
CA LEU A 39 -2.18 -6.44 10.74
C LEU A 39 -3.49 -6.39 9.93
N MET A 40 -4.10 -7.56 9.64
CA MET A 40 -5.33 -7.64 8.85
C MET A 40 -6.19 -8.85 9.18
N ASP A 41 -7.52 -8.73 9.05
CA ASP A 41 -8.41 -9.90 9.14
C ASP A 41 -8.22 -10.80 7.91
N ASN A 42 -7.94 -12.10 8.11
CA ASN A 42 -7.88 -13.06 7.00
C ASN A 42 -9.28 -13.34 6.40
N PHE A 43 -9.34 -14.08 5.29
CA PHE A 43 -10.60 -14.40 4.62
C PHE A 43 -11.63 -15.08 5.53
N TYR A 44 -11.21 -16.04 6.35
CA TYR A 44 -12.11 -16.80 7.23
C TYR A 44 -12.69 -15.95 8.36
N ILE A 45 -11.90 -15.04 8.93
CA ILE A 45 -12.38 -14.08 9.94
C ILE A 45 -13.43 -13.15 9.33
N ARG A 46 -13.19 -12.66 8.11
CA ARG A 46 -14.17 -11.82 7.39
C ARG A 46 -15.46 -12.58 7.08
N LEU A 47 -15.34 -13.84 6.67
CA LEU A 47 -16.49 -14.72 6.45
C LEU A 47 -17.28 -14.96 7.75
N ALA A 48 -16.60 -15.22 8.88
CA ALA A 48 -17.24 -15.39 10.18
C ALA A 48 -17.97 -14.11 10.63
N LYS A 49 -17.33 -12.93 10.47
CA LYS A 49 -17.95 -11.62 10.73
C LYS A 49 -19.20 -11.42 9.88
N ALA A 50 -19.12 -11.74 8.58
CA ALA A 50 -20.24 -11.63 7.65
C ALA A 50 -21.41 -12.54 8.05
N MET A 51 -21.13 -13.81 8.42
CA MET A 51 -22.16 -14.75 8.86
C MET A 51 -22.86 -14.30 10.14
N VAL A 52 -22.10 -13.86 11.14
CA VAL A 52 -22.67 -13.37 12.40
C VAL A 52 -23.53 -12.13 12.16
N LEU A 53 -23.04 -11.17 11.37
CA LEU A 53 -23.79 -9.96 11.03
C LEU A 53 -25.07 -10.31 10.24
N PHE A 54 -24.99 -11.24 9.30
CA PHE A 54 -26.17 -11.70 8.55
C PHE A 54 -27.24 -12.33 9.45
N PHE A 55 -26.85 -13.17 10.41
CA PHE A 55 -27.79 -13.73 11.39
C PHE A 55 -28.39 -12.68 12.32
N VAL A 56 -27.61 -11.66 12.71
CA VAL A 56 -28.14 -10.51 13.45
C VAL A 56 -29.19 -9.77 12.63
N LEU A 57 -28.93 -9.49 11.35
CA LEU A 57 -29.88 -8.83 10.45
C LEU A 57 -31.19 -9.64 10.32
N ILE A 58 -31.10 -10.97 10.17
CA ILE A 58 -32.27 -11.86 10.13
C ILE A 58 -33.10 -11.73 11.41
N GLU A 59 -32.49 -11.75 12.59
CA GLU A 59 -33.23 -11.63 13.85
C GLU A 59 -33.83 -10.24 14.03
N LEU A 60 -33.16 -9.17 13.58
CA LEU A 60 -33.73 -7.82 13.56
C LEU A 60 -34.93 -7.72 12.63
N LEU A 61 -34.88 -8.33 11.43
CA LEU A 61 -36.01 -8.38 10.51
C LEU A 61 -37.18 -9.17 11.10
N ARG A 62 -36.87 -10.28 11.78
CA ARG A 62 -37.87 -11.09 12.46
C ARG A 62 -38.55 -10.32 13.59
N MET A 63 -37.79 -9.55 14.38
CA MET A 63 -38.33 -8.67 15.41
C MET A 63 -39.20 -7.58 14.79
N PHE A 64 -38.76 -6.95 13.69
CA PHE A 64 -39.56 -5.98 12.95
C PHE A 64 -40.88 -6.61 12.46
N TYR A 65 -40.82 -7.79 11.83
CA TYR A 65 -42.00 -8.48 11.32
C TYR A 65 -43.02 -8.79 12.42
N TYR A 66 -42.60 -9.37 13.55
CA TYR A 66 -43.53 -9.73 14.62
C TYR A 66 -43.95 -8.55 15.51
N GLY A 67 -43.08 -7.55 15.67
CA GLY A 67 -43.31 -6.39 16.54
C GLY A 67 -44.07 -5.25 15.87
N ILE A 68 -43.92 -5.12 14.55
CA ILE A 68 -44.53 -4.05 13.74
C ILE A 68 -45.58 -4.62 12.80
N ILE A 69 -45.20 -5.47 11.83
CA ILE A 69 -46.10 -5.92 10.76
C ILE A 69 -47.26 -6.78 11.28
N LYS A 70 -46.98 -7.70 12.20
CA LYS A 70 -47.98 -8.60 12.79
C LYS A 70 -48.62 -8.07 14.07
N ASN A 71 -48.31 -6.85 14.51
CA ASN A 71 -48.84 -6.29 15.74
C ASN A 71 -50.11 -5.46 15.49
N PRO A 72 -51.32 -6.02 15.72
CA PRO A 72 -52.58 -5.32 15.44
C PRO A 72 -52.84 -4.14 16.37
N LYS A 73 -52.12 -4.03 17.50
CA LYS A 73 -52.24 -2.94 18.48
C LYS A 73 -51.07 -1.94 18.38
N GLY A 74 -50.27 -2.01 17.31
CA GLY A 74 -49.09 -1.17 17.14
C GLY A 74 -49.43 0.31 16.94
N ASN A 75 -48.60 1.19 17.49
CA ASN A 75 -48.70 2.62 17.21
C ASN A 75 -48.19 2.90 15.78
N LYS A 76 -48.98 3.62 14.97
CA LYS A 76 -48.65 3.93 13.57
C LYS A 76 -47.36 4.71 13.39
N ILE A 77 -47.07 5.68 14.28
CA ILE A 77 -45.84 6.48 14.21
C ILE A 77 -44.63 5.58 14.48
N VAL A 78 -44.73 4.73 15.50
CA VAL A 78 -43.68 3.73 15.81
C VAL A 78 -43.47 2.78 14.64
N ALA A 79 -44.55 2.34 13.97
CA ALA A 79 -44.45 1.48 12.80
C ALA A 79 -43.73 2.15 11.63
N ASN A 80 -44.02 3.43 11.35
CA ASN A 80 -43.34 4.18 10.29
C ASN A 80 -41.85 4.38 10.60
N ILE A 81 -41.51 4.77 11.83
CA ILE A 81 -40.12 4.95 12.28
C ILE A 81 -39.37 3.61 12.21
N ALA A 82 -39.97 2.53 12.69
CA ALA A 82 -39.36 1.21 12.65
C ALA A 82 -39.18 0.69 11.22
N THR A 83 -40.10 1.02 10.29
CA THR A 83 -39.99 0.66 8.88
C THR A 83 -38.82 1.39 8.23
N LEU A 84 -38.67 2.70 8.47
CA LEU A 84 -37.50 3.43 7.99
C LEU A 84 -36.20 2.91 8.61
N GLY A 85 -36.22 2.70 9.93
CA GLY A 85 -35.07 2.21 10.69
C GLY A 85 -34.58 0.85 10.22
N ILE A 86 -35.49 -0.12 10.00
CA ILE A 86 -35.09 -1.46 9.55
C ILE A 86 -34.49 -1.43 8.15
N MET A 87 -35.01 -0.59 7.25
CA MET A 87 -34.43 -0.43 5.90
C MET A 87 -33.00 0.11 5.96
N VAL A 88 -32.76 1.14 6.78
CA VAL A 88 -31.42 1.71 6.96
C VAL A 88 -30.46 0.70 7.59
N VAL A 89 -30.89 0.00 8.64
CA VAL A 89 -30.07 -1.03 9.31
C VAL A 89 -29.72 -2.18 8.36
N TRP A 90 -30.68 -2.64 7.56
CA TRP A 90 -30.43 -3.69 6.58
C TRP A 90 -29.49 -3.23 5.47
N LEU A 91 -29.71 -2.04 4.90
CA LEU A 91 -28.82 -1.51 3.88
C LEU A 91 -27.39 -1.36 4.41
N ALA A 92 -27.23 -0.73 5.58
CA ALA A 92 -25.93 -0.57 6.21
C ALA A 92 -25.27 -1.91 6.53
N GLY A 93 -26.03 -2.88 7.03
CA GLY A 93 -25.51 -4.22 7.34
C GLY A 93 -25.10 -5.02 6.10
N LEU A 94 -25.89 -4.96 5.02
CA LEU A 94 -25.54 -5.61 3.76
C LEU A 94 -24.31 -4.96 3.11
N LEU A 95 -24.21 -3.63 3.16
CA LEU A 95 -23.02 -2.91 2.70
C LEU A 95 -21.81 -3.28 3.56
N GLU A 96 -21.92 -3.28 4.89
CA GLU A 96 -20.85 -3.70 5.79
C GLU A 96 -20.33 -5.11 5.44
N ILE A 97 -21.24 -6.07 5.18
CA ILE A 97 -20.88 -7.42 4.70
C ILE A 97 -20.15 -7.35 3.35
N ALA A 98 -20.67 -6.59 2.38
CA ALA A 98 -20.06 -6.49 1.06
C ALA A 98 -18.64 -5.90 1.14
N PHE A 99 -18.45 -4.84 1.94
CA PHE A 99 -17.16 -4.16 2.11
C PHE A 99 -16.12 -4.99 2.86
N MET A 100 -16.50 -6.07 3.54
CA MET A 100 -15.55 -7.09 4.04
C MET A 100 -14.77 -7.80 2.91
N PHE A 101 -15.19 -7.64 1.66
CA PHE A 101 -14.59 -8.31 0.50
C PHE A 101 -14.20 -7.35 -0.63
N VAL A 102 -14.39 -6.05 -0.43
CA VAL A 102 -13.92 -5.02 -1.37
C VAL A 102 -12.45 -4.72 -1.08
N SER A 103 -11.59 -5.00 -2.05
CA SER A 103 -10.18 -4.62 -2.03
C SER A 103 -9.96 -3.30 -2.75
N GLN A 104 -9.11 -2.43 -2.20
CA GLN A 104 -8.68 -1.20 -2.86
C GLN A 104 -7.27 -0.84 -2.39
N SER A 105 -6.34 -0.63 -3.33
CA SER A 105 -5.01 -0.16 -2.97
C SER A 105 -5.04 1.25 -2.39
N HIS A 106 -4.20 1.49 -1.40
CA HIS A 106 -3.91 2.79 -0.80
C HIS A 106 -2.40 2.96 -0.68
N GLU A 107 -1.90 4.17 -0.45
CA GLU A 107 -0.46 4.44 -0.28
C GLU A 107 0.23 3.57 0.80
N GLY A 108 -0.53 3.01 1.74
CA GLY A 108 -0.08 2.00 2.71
C GLY A 108 -1.17 0.99 3.06
N ASP A 109 -0.92 0.17 4.07
CA ASP A 109 -1.79 -0.94 4.51
C ASP A 109 -2.71 -0.59 5.70
N LEU A 110 -2.89 0.71 5.98
CA LEU A 110 -3.67 1.17 7.14
C LEU A 110 -5.18 0.94 7.00
N SER A 111 -5.71 0.94 5.77
CA SER A 111 -7.13 0.70 5.53
C SER A 111 -7.45 -0.79 5.41
N LYS A 112 -8.64 -1.19 5.87
CA LYS A 112 -9.11 -2.58 5.71
C LYS A 112 -9.19 -3.00 4.24
N ALA A 113 -9.54 -2.07 3.35
CA ALA A 113 -9.58 -2.33 1.91
C ALA A 113 -8.18 -2.56 1.32
N SER A 114 -7.19 -1.80 1.78
CA SER A 114 -5.78 -1.98 1.38
C SER A 114 -5.24 -3.30 1.89
N GLN A 115 -5.53 -3.66 3.14
CA GLN A 115 -5.18 -4.96 3.70
C GLN A 115 -5.74 -6.13 2.87
N ILE A 116 -7.01 -6.07 2.46
CA ILE A 116 -7.59 -7.08 1.55
C ILE A 116 -6.85 -7.07 0.21
N TRP A 117 -6.50 -5.89 -0.31
CA TRP A 117 -5.74 -5.76 -1.55
C TRP A 117 -4.36 -6.43 -1.46
N PHE A 118 -3.57 -6.15 -0.41
CA PHE A 118 -2.27 -6.77 -0.17
C PHE A 118 -2.39 -8.29 -0.05
N ALA A 119 -3.34 -8.79 0.75
CA ALA A 119 -3.56 -10.23 0.88
C ALA A 119 -3.90 -10.92 -0.46
N LYS A 120 -4.56 -10.19 -1.37
CA LYS A 120 -5.00 -10.73 -2.67
C LYS A 120 -3.89 -10.66 -3.72
N TYR A 121 -3.16 -9.54 -3.77
CA TYR A 121 -2.31 -9.17 -4.92
C TYR A 121 -0.82 -9.05 -4.61
N TRP A 122 -0.39 -8.98 -3.34
CA TRP A 122 1.02 -8.89 -2.96
C TRP A 122 1.75 -10.24 -3.02
N LYS A 123 1.77 -10.81 -4.22
CA LYS A 123 2.37 -12.11 -4.52
C LYS A 123 2.79 -12.15 -6.01
N PRO A 124 3.72 -13.03 -6.41
CA PRO A 124 4.48 -13.97 -5.57
C PRO A 124 5.45 -13.26 -4.62
N ILE A 125 5.91 -13.99 -3.60
CA ILE A 125 6.96 -13.56 -2.66
C ILE A 125 8.09 -14.60 -2.72
N THR A 126 9.33 -14.16 -2.94
CA THR A 126 10.50 -15.04 -2.97
C THR A 126 10.88 -15.50 -1.56
N ALA A 127 11.78 -16.49 -1.45
CA ALA A 127 12.27 -16.97 -0.15
C ALA A 127 13.00 -15.86 0.64
N GLU A 128 13.56 -14.87 -0.06
CA GLU A 128 14.23 -13.71 0.52
C GLU A 128 13.25 -12.59 0.93
N GLY A 129 11.95 -12.75 0.67
CA GLY A 129 10.90 -11.83 1.11
C GLY A 129 10.55 -10.72 0.12
N TYR A 130 11.02 -10.80 -1.13
CA TYR A 130 10.71 -9.80 -2.16
C TYR A 130 9.47 -10.17 -2.96
N ARG A 131 8.69 -9.18 -3.39
CA ARG A 131 7.58 -9.38 -4.33
C ARG A 131 8.13 -9.63 -5.73
N ASP A 132 8.63 -10.83 -6.00
CA ASP A 132 9.25 -11.19 -7.28
C ASP A 132 9.04 -12.68 -7.57
N PHE A 133 9.22 -13.06 -8.84
CA PHE A 133 9.19 -14.45 -9.27
C PHE A 133 10.52 -15.14 -8.94
N PRO A 134 10.51 -16.39 -8.45
CA PRO A 134 11.73 -17.18 -8.34
C PRO A 134 12.46 -17.29 -9.68
N LYS A 135 13.76 -16.95 -9.72
CA LYS A 135 14.54 -16.98 -10.96
C LYS A 135 15.06 -18.39 -11.24
N THR A 136 14.69 -18.96 -12.38
CA THR A 136 15.15 -20.29 -12.82
C THR A 136 16.36 -20.17 -13.73
N SER A 137 17.32 -21.11 -13.57
CA SER A 137 18.53 -21.22 -14.40
C SER A 137 19.33 -19.92 -14.52
N ALA A 138 19.32 -19.10 -13.48
CA ALA A 138 19.90 -17.75 -13.50
C ALA A 138 21.44 -17.74 -13.47
N GLU A 139 22.08 -18.88 -13.21
CA GLU A 139 23.55 -18.99 -13.17
C GLU A 139 24.22 -18.64 -14.51
N LYS A 140 23.54 -18.94 -15.63
CA LYS A 140 24.03 -18.66 -17.00
C LYS A 140 23.56 -17.31 -17.55
N LYS A 141 22.77 -16.57 -16.77
CA LYS A 141 22.17 -15.30 -17.19
C LYS A 141 22.94 -14.14 -16.59
N LYS A 142 22.97 -13.00 -17.29
CA LYS A 142 23.41 -11.73 -16.72
C LYS A 142 22.42 -11.29 -15.65
N LYS A 143 22.90 -11.00 -14.45
CA LYS A 143 22.11 -10.65 -13.27
C LYS A 143 21.95 -9.14 -13.20
N VAL A 144 20.73 -8.65 -13.36
CA VAL A 144 20.38 -7.25 -13.10
C VAL A 144 19.74 -7.19 -11.72
N LEU A 145 20.28 -6.41 -10.80
CA LEU A 145 19.62 -6.14 -9.53
C LEU A 145 18.95 -4.77 -9.61
N VAL A 146 17.65 -4.73 -9.32
CA VAL A 146 16.86 -3.51 -9.19
C VAL A 146 16.67 -3.23 -7.71
N LEU A 147 17.18 -2.08 -7.26
CA LEU A 147 17.06 -1.58 -5.90
C LEU A 147 16.09 -0.41 -5.87
N GLY A 148 15.38 -0.22 -4.76
CA GLY A 148 14.47 0.90 -4.56
C GLY A 148 13.44 0.61 -3.46
N ASP A 149 12.35 1.35 -3.47
CA ASP A 149 11.32 1.36 -2.43
C ASP A 149 9.99 0.70 -2.87
N SER A 150 8.85 1.28 -2.53
CA SER A 150 7.51 0.86 -2.99
C SER A 150 7.33 1.00 -4.50
N PHE A 151 7.99 1.94 -5.15
CA PHE A 151 7.93 2.10 -6.60
C PHE A 151 8.69 0.98 -7.30
N ALA A 152 9.90 0.66 -6.85
CA ALA A 152 10.58 -0.57 -7.23
C ALA A 152 9.74 -1.81 -6.92
N ALA A 153 9.08 -1.90 -5.76
CA ALA A 153 8.26 -3.07 -5.40
C ALA A 153 7.00 -3.25 -6.26
N GLY A 154 6.58 -2.23 -7.02
CA GLY A 154 5.34 -2.24 -7.80
C GLY A 154 4.09 -2.06 -6.92
N HIS A 155 4.17 -1.19 -5.92
CA HIS A 155 3.04 -0.93 -5.03
C HIS A 155 1.79 -0.50 -5.80
N GLY A 156 0.65 -1.10 -5.43
CA GLY A 156 -0.65 -0.82 -6.05
C GLY A 156 -0.90 -1.50 -7.41
N LEU A 157 0.11 -2.11 -8.04
CA LEU A 157 -0.09 -2.97 -9.20
C LEU A 157 -0.71 -4.30 -8.78
N ASP A 158 -1.81 -4.72 -9.39
CA ASP A 158 -2.47 -5.99 -9.06
C ASP A 158 -1.79 -7.20 -9.72
N LYS A 159 -1.02 -6.96 -10.80
CA LYS A 159 -0.16 -7.92 -11.49
C LYS A 159 1.31 -7.54 -11.35
N THR A 160 2.12 -8.48 -10.89
CA THR A 160 3.56 -8.27 -10.69
C THR A 160 4.29 -8.07 -12.03
N GLU A 161 3.81 -8.71 -13.10
CA GLU A 161 4.36 -8.63 -14.46
C GLU A 161 4.26 -7.22 -15.08
N GLU A 162 3.37 -6.38 -14.57
CA GLU A 162 3.20 -4.99 -15.04
C GLU A 162 4.26 -4.05 -14.46
N ARG A 163 5.05 -4.50 -13.49
CA ARG A 163 6.14 -3.73 -12.87
C ARG A 163 7.32 -3.55 -13.83
N PHE A 164 8.01 -2.42 -13.73
CA PHE A 164 9.04 -2.07 -14.71
C PHE A 164 10.20 -3.07 -14.77
N SER A 165 10.59 -3.70 -13.64
CA SER A 165 11.66 -4.70 -13.60
C SER A 165 11.33 -5.94 -14.42
N ASP A 166 10.07 -6.39 -14.34
CA ASP A 166 9.58 -7.59 -15.02
C ASP A 166 9.47 -7.31 -16.52
N GLN A 167 8.95 -6.14 -16.89
CA GLN A 167 8.94 -5.69 -18.28
C GLN A 167 10.36 -5.49 -18.84
N LEU A 168 11.31 -5.00 -18.04
CA LEU A 168 12.71 -4.84 -18.43
C LEU A 168 13.36 -6.21 -18.71
N GLU A 169 13.10 -7.23 -17.89
CA GLU A 169 13.59 -8.60 -18.12
C GLU A 169 13.13 -9.13 -19.50
N GLN A 170 11.85 -8.95 -19.82
CA GLN A 170 11.30 -9.38 -21.11
C GLN A 170 11.97 -8.65 -22.28
N LYS A 171 12.23 -7.34 -22.15
CA LYS A 171 12.87 -6.54 -23.21
C LYS A 171 14.35 -6.88 -23.41
N LEU A 172 15.07 -7.19 -22.33
CA LEU A 172 16.47 -7.63 -22.37
C LEU A 172 16.62 -9.06 -22.90
N GLY A 173 15.55 -9.87 -22.79
CA GLY A 173 15.52 -11.28 -23.13
C GLY A 173 15.71 -12.14 -21.88
N ALA A 174 14.61 -12.75 -21.42
CA ALA A 174 14.59 -13.56 -20.20
C ALA A 174 15.43 -14.85 -20.30
N ASP A 175 15.88 -15.23 -21.48
CA ASP A 175 16.86 -16.29 -21.73
C ASP A 175 18.30 -15.87 -21.40
N LYS A 176 18.60 -14.56 -21.50
CA LYS A 176 19.94 -13.98 -21.33
C LYS A 176 20.11 -13.21 -20.02
N TYR A 177 19.03 -12.64 -19.51
CA TYR A 177 19.03 -11.80 -18.31
C TYR A 177 18.11 -12.38 -17.23
N ALA A 178 18.54 -12.24 -15.98
CA ALA A 178 17.73 -12.44 -14.80
C ALA A 178 17.65 -11.11 -14.06
N VAL A 179 16.48 -10.49 -14.02
CA VAL A 179 16.26 -9.22 -13.32
C VAL A 179 15.64 -9.52 -11.96
N TYR A 180 16.38 -9.27 -10.89
CA TYR A 180 15.93 -9.45 -9.51
C TYR A 180 15.45 -8.12 -8.97
N ASN A 181 14.21 -8.08 -8.49
CA ASN A 181 13.66 -6.89 -7.86
C ASN A 181 13.81 -6.97 -6.34
N LEU A 182 14.56 -6.03 -5.76
CA LEU A 182 14.84 -5.91 -4.33
C LEU A 182 14.09 -4.74 -3.68
N GLY A 183 13.03 -4.27 -4.34
CA GLY A 183 12.15 -3.20 -3.88
C GLY A 183 11.36 -3.61 -2.65
N VAL A 184 11.28 -2.71 -1.66
CA VAL A 184 10.52 -2.90 -0.42
C VAL A 184 9.83 -1.59 -0.05
N SER A 185 8.50 -1.61 0.09
CA SER A 185 7.71 -0.42 0.43
C SER A 185 8.20 0.26 1.70
N GLY A 186 8.34 1.59 1.64
CA GLY A 186 8.76 2.43 2.77
C GLY A 186 10.25 2.36 3.11
N SER A 187 11.08 1.82 2.22
CA SER A 187 12.53 1.81 2.38
C SER A 187 13.14 3.19 2.19
N ASP A 188 14.29 3.40 2.82
CA ASP A 188 15.20 4.50 2.50
C ASP A 188 16.53 3.98 1.91
N THR A 189 17.40 4.89 1.43
CA THR A 189 18.69 4.54 0.80
C THR A 189 19.58 3.65 1.68
N ARG A 190 19.48 3.72 3.01
CA ARG A 190 20.29 2.87 3.88
C ARG A 190 19.73 1.46 3.96
N ASP A 191 18.41 1.30 3.99
CA ASP A 191 17.76 0.00 3.93
C ASP A 191 18.07 -0.70 2.60
N GLU A 192 17.98 0.06 1.51
CA GLU A 192 18.39 -0.37 0.17
C GLU A 192 19.82 -0.90 0.14
N PHE A 193 20.78 -0.12 0.62
CA PHE A 193 22.18 -0.54 0.66
C PHE A 193 22.37 -1.81 1.51
N GLN A 194 21.72 -1.90 2.67
CA GLN A 194 21.77 -3.11 3.50
C GLN A 194 21.20 -4.34 2.79
N ARG A 195 20.11 -4.18 2.04
CA ARG A 195 19.53 -5.28 1.24
C ARG A 195 20.47 -5.70 0.13
N LEU A 196 21.06 -4.75 -0.59
CA LEU A 196 22.06 -5.01 -1.63
C LEU A 196 23.26 -5.81 -1.10
N GLN A 197 23.73 -5.50 0.11
CA GLN A 197 24.84 -6.22 0.74
C GLN A 197 24.46 -7.65 1.15
N LYS A 198 23.24 -7.84 1.67
CA LYS A 198 22.74 -9.13 2.18
C LYS A 198 22.26 -10.06 1.07
N PHE A 199 21.88 -9.54 -0.10
CA PHE A 199 21.35 -10.35 -1.17
C PHE A 199 22.41 -11.35 -1.69
N PRO A 200 22.08 -12.64 -1.84
CA PRO A 200 23.08 -13.67 -2.14
C PRO A 200 23.63 -13.58 -3.56
N VAL A 201 22.92 -12.93 -4.48
CA VAL A 201 23.33 -12.80 -5.87
C VAL A 201 24.09 -11.49 -6.06
N LYS A 202 25.24 -11.54 -6.72
CA LYS A 202 26.01 -10.34 -7.11
C LYS A 202 25.52 -9.78 -8.45
N PRO A 203 25.42 -8.45 -8.61
CA PRO A 203 24.95 -7.84 -9.85
C PRO A 203 26.03 -7.90 -10.94
N ASP A 204 25.62 -8.20 -12.17
CA ASP A 204 26.36 -7.81 -13.38
C ASP A 204 25.95 -6.40 -13.82
N VAL A 205 24.74 -5.97 -13.48
CA VAL A 205 24.19 -4.62 -13.67
C VAL A 205 23.40 -4.23 -12.42
N LEU A 206 23.52 -2.97 -12.00
CA LEU A 206 22.74 -2.40 -10.92
C LEU A 206 21.80 -1.31 -11.45
N VAL A 207 20.52 -1.37 -11.06
CA VAL A 207 19.54 -0.31 -11.30
C VAL A 207 19.07 0.19 -9.94
N LEU A 208 19.17 1.49 -9.70
CA LEU A 208 18.55 2.14 -8.56
C LEU A 208 17.32 2.90 -9.04
N GLU A 209 16.15 2.53 -8.54
CA GLU A 209 14.98 3.38 -8.56
C GLU A 209 15.06 4.29 -7.33
N TYR A 210 14.93 5.60 -7.57
CA TYR A 210 15.07 6.63 -6.56
C TYR A 210 13.78 7.43 -6.46
N PHE A 211 13.20 7.48 -5.27
CA PHE A 211 12.01 8.25 -4.95
C PHE A 211 12.32 9.29 -3.86
N PRO A 212 11.64 10.46 -3.79
CA PRO A 212 12.06 11.53 -2.90
C PRO A 212 12.07 11.22 -1.40
N ASN A 213 11.36 10.18 -0.95
CA ASN A 213 11.37 9.66 0.42
C ASN A 213 12.68 8.94 0.80
N ASP A 214 13.53 8.56 -0.15
CA ASP A 214 14.77 7.81 0.14
C ASP A 214 15.72 8.55 1.09
N ILE A 215 15.58 9.88 1.18
CA ILE A 215 16.31 10.76 2.09
C ILE A 215 15.87 10.66 3.56
N GLU A 216 14.75 9.96 3.85
CA GLU A 216 14.08 9.96 5.14
C GLU A 216 15.01 9.63 6.30
N ARG A 217 15.94 8.69 6.15
CA ARG A 217 16.84 8.33 7.24
C ARG A 217 17.80 9.45 7.62
N ALA A 218 18.37 10.12 6.63
CA ALA A 218 19.25 11.25 6.86
C ALA A 218 18.48 12.39 7.54
N ALA A 219 17.23 12.61 7.14
CA ALA A 219 16.35 13.59 7.78
C ALA A 219 16.07 13.23 9.25
N ARG A 220 15.70 11.97 9.51
CA ARG A 220 15.45 11.45 10.87
C ARG A 220 16.66 11.62 11.79
N ASP A 221 17.87 11.35 11.31
CA ASP A 221 19.11 11.54 12.07
C ASP A 221 19.35 13.02 12.42
N ALA A 222 18.97 13.93 11.52
CA ALA A 222 18.99 15.38 11.77
C ALA A 222 17.80 15.88 12.60
N LYS A 223 16.99 14.97 13.16
CA LYS A 223 15.78 15.25 13.95
C LYS A 223 14.68 15.96 13.16
N LEU A 224 14.73 15.88 11.83
CA LEU A 224 13.62 16.24 10.97
C LEU A 224 12.75 15.00 10.78
N THR A 225 11.52 15.04 11.28
CA THR A 225 10.56 13.95 11.11
C THR A 225 9.26 14.50 10.50
N LEU A 226 8.55 13.65 9.76
CA LEU A 226 7.15 13.90 9.45
C LEU A 226 6.36 14.03 10.76
N ALA A 227 5.29 14.83 10.74
CA ALA A 227 4.37 14.90 11.87
C ALA A 227 3.81 13.50 12.16
N GLU A 228 3.77 13.11 13.44
CA GLU A 228 3.27 11.79 13.83
C GLU A 228 1.82 11.65 13.37
N PHE A 229 1.57 10.73 12.43
CA PHE A 229 0.22 10.40 11.99
C PHE A 229 -0.31 9.25 12.81
N LYS A 230 -1.40 9.52 13.53
CA LYS A 230 -2.16 8.53 14.26
C LYS A 230 -3.49 8.33 13.53
N PRO A 231 -3.71 7.15 12.91
CA PRO A 231 -4.95 6.87 12.24
C PRO A 231 -6.16 7.14 13.15
N TYR A 232 -7.19 7.80 12.62
CA TYR A 232 -8.45 8.10 13.31
C TYR A 232 -8.39 9.16 14.43
N ASP A 233 -7.24 9.79 14.72
CA ASP A 233 -7.13 10.86 15.74
C ASP A 233 -7.83 12.18 15.33
N ASP A 234 -8.14 12.33 14.05
CA ASP A 234 -8.96 13.40 13.51
C ASP A 234 -10.46 13.24 13.87
N ILE A 235 -10.90 12.04 14.25
CA ILE A 235 -12.26 11.77 14.73
C ILE A 235 -12.38 12.14 16.21
N LYS A 236 -12.95 13.31 16.50
CA LYS A 236 -13.05 13.86 17.86
C LYS A 236 -14.13 13.25 18.75
N LEU A 237 -15.07 12.48 18.18
CA LEU A 237 -16.17 11.89 18.93
C LEU A 237 -15.70 10.61 19.66
N PRO A 238 -15.78 10.54 21.01
CA PRO A 238 -15.27 9.41 21.78
C PRO A 238 -15.82 8.06 21.30
N GLY A 239 -14.92 7.09 21.12
CA GLY A 239 -15.25 5.73 20.70
C GLY A 239 -15.55 5.55 19.20
N VAL A 240 -15.88 6.61 18.46
CA VAL A 240 -16.21 6.50 17.02
C VAL A 240 -14.99 6.14 16.18
N GLY A 241 -13.81 6.69 16.47
CA GLY A 241 -12.58 6.28 15.79
C GLY A 241 -12.31 4.78 15.92
N SER A 242 -12.55 4.21 17.11
CA SER A 242 -12.46 2.76 17.33
C SER A 242 -13.50 1.97 16.52
N LEU A 243 -14.71 2.50 16.31
CA LEU A 243 -15.71 1.85 15.46
C LEU A 243 -15.30 1.90 13.98
N VAL A 244 -14.84 3.06 13.49
CA VAL A 244 -14.33 3.23 12.12
C VAL A 244 -13.14 2.30 11.85
N MET A 245 -12.28 2.09 12.84
CA MET A 245 -11.17 1.14 12.74
C MET A 245 -11.63 -0.32 12.64
N ARG A 246 -12.79 -0.69 13.21
CA ARG A 246 -13.25 -2.08 13.35
C ARG A 246 -14.20 -2.56 12.26
N PHE A 247 -15.03 -1.67 11.73
CA PHE A 247 -16.04 -1.96 10.71
C PHE A 247 -15.55 -1.57 9.31
N TYR A 248 -15.92 -2.32 8.29
CA TYR A 248 -15.37 -2.21 6.93
C TYR A 248 -15.94 -1.04 6.13
N LEU A 249 -17.25 -0.83 6.16
CA LEU A 249 -17.90 0.26 5.44
C LEU A 249 -17.46 1.64 5.95
N PRO A 250 -17.54 1.96 7.26
CA PRO A 250 -17.09 3.26 7.74
C PRO A 250 -15.57 3.45 7.57
N ASN A 251 -14.77 2.39 7.69
CA ASN A 251 -13.34 2.43 7.38
C ASN A 251 -13.10 2.81 5.92
N TYR A 252 -13.80 2.14 5.00
CA TYR A 252 -13.68 2.41 3.57
C TYR A 252 -14.03 3.85 3.25
N ILE A 253 -15.15 4.35 3.79
CA ILE A 253 -15.61 5.73 3.58
C ILE A 253 -14.59 6.73 4.14
N TYR A 254 -14.08 6.50 5.35
CA TYR A 254 -13.03 7.32 5.97
C TYR A 254 -11.87 7.48 5.00
N TRP A 255 -11.26 6.38 4.56
CA TRP A 255 -10.08 6.39 3.69
C TRP A 255 -10.30 6.88 2.25
N GLN A 256 -11.52 7.29 1.86
CA GLN A 256 -11.74 8.01 0.58
C GLN A 256 -11.33 9.49 0.63
N PHE A 257 -11.03 9.98 1.83
CA PHE A 257 -10.66 11.37 2.09
C PHE A 257 -9.21 11.46 2.60
N PRO A 258 -8.52 12.57 2.31
CA PRO A 258 -7.16 12.78 2.82
C PRO A 258 -7.19 13.10 4.31
N HIS A 259 -6.37 12.38 5.10
CA HIS A 259 -6.25 12.56 6.56
C HIS A 259 -4.92 13.16 7.00
N MET A 260 -3.93 13.22 6.11
CA MET A 260 -2.68 13.93 6.34
C MET A 260 -2.64 15.20 5.46
N PRO A 261 -2.24 16.37 6.00
CA PRO A 261 -2.09 17.56 5.18
C PRO A 261 -1.00 17.35 4.11
N PRO A 262 -1.27 17.54 2.80
CA PRO A 262 -0.26 17.37 1.75
C PRO A 262 0.98 18.27 1.92
N ALA A 263 0.81 19.43 2.57
CA ALA A 263 1.89 20.34 2.91
C ALA A 263 2.94 19.68 3.83
N SER A 264 2.51 18.84 4.78
CA SER A 264 3.43 18.22 5.75
C SER A 264 4.47 17.30 5.09
N ILE A 265 4.05 16.49 4.11
CA ILE A 265 4.96 15.62 3.34
C ILE A 265 5.84 16.48 2.44
N THR A 266 5.25 17.41 1.71
CA THR A 266 5.99 18.21 0.73
C THR A 266 7.05 19.10 1.39
N ASP A 267 6.73 19.71 2.53
CA ASP A 267 7.64 20.57 3.29
C ASP A 267 8.76 19.76 3.93
N PHE A 268 8.45 18.57 4.46
CA PHE A 268 9.44 17.64 4.98
C PHE A 268 10.46 17.24 3.89
N VAL A 269 9.98 16.81 2.73
CA VAL A 269 10.84 16.38 1.63
C VAL A 269 11.66 17.56 1.12
N GLN A 270 11.03 18.71 0.84
CA GLN A 270 11.73 19.90 0.36
C GLN A 270 12.81 20.37 1.34
N LYS A 271 12.51 20.38 2.65
CA LYS A 271 13.50 20.74 3.68
C LYS A 271 14.66 19.74 3.73
N SER A 272 14.37 18.45 3.58
CA SER A 272 15.40 17.40 3.57
C SER A 272 16.44 17.61 2.45
N TYR A 273 16.00 18.03 1.26
CA TYR A 273 16.90 18.28 0.13
C TYR A 273 17.61 19.64 0.15
N THR A 274 17.11 20.60 0.93
CA THR A 274 17.68 21.96 1.00
C THR A 274 18.59 22.16 2.21
N ASP A 275 18.42 21.37 3.26
CA ASP A 275 19.29 21.36 4.42
C ASP A 275 20.54 20.50 4.16
N THR A 276 21.69 21.16 4.02
CA THR A 276 22.98 20.48 3.78
C THR A 276 23.40 19.52 4.89
N THR A 277 22.89 19.70 6.12
CA THR A 277 23.13 18.77 7.23
C THR A 277 22.41 17.44 7.04
N ILE A 278 21.39 17.39 6.18
CA ILE A 278 20.64 16.18 5.78
C ILE A 278 21.14 15.68 4.42
N LEU A 279 21.22 16.57 3.43
CA LEU A 279 21.60 16.22 2.07
C LEU A 279 23.01 15.60 2.01
N ASN A 280 24.00 16.16 2.71
CA ASN A 280 25.37 15.65 2.62
C ASN A 280 25.54 14.23 3.20
N PRO A 281 24.96 13.88 4.37
CA PRO A 281 24.88 12.49 4.79
C PRO A 281 24.18 11.58 3.78
N HIS A 282 23.07 12.04 3.19
CA HIS A 282 22.33 11.26 2.20
C HIS A 282 23.16 10.97 0.94
N LEU A 283 23.87 11.98 0.42
CA LEU A 283 24.80 11.78 -0.70
C LEU A 283 25.93 10.79 -0.37
N ARG A 284 26.41 10.76 0.89
CA ARG A 284 27.37 9.74 1.34
C ARG A 284 26.75 8.34 1.41
N ASP A 285 25.46 8.23 1.71
CA ASP A 285 24.75 6.95 1.68
C ASP A 285 24.58 6.46 0.24
N LEU A 286 24.19 7.34 -0.70
CA LEU A 286 24.16 7.02 -2.14
C LEU A 286 25.54 6.65 -2.69
N GLN A 287 26.61 7.30 -2.21
CA GLN A 287 27.98 6.97 -2.60
C GLN A 287 28.34 5.51 -2.27
N LYS A 288 27.82 4.94 -1.18
CA LYS A 288 28.06 3.53 -0.84
C LYS A 288 27.48 2.57 -1.89
N ILE A 289 26.31 2.90 -2.46
CA ILE A 289 25.70 2.13 -3.55
C ILE A 289 26.56 2.23 -4.81
N VAL A 290 27.01 3.43 -5.15
CA VAL A 290 27.92 3.68 -6.30
C VAL A 290 29.23 2.91 -6.14
N ASP A 291 29.85 2.99 -4.97
CA ASP A 291 31.12 2.31 -4.67
C ASP A 291 30.95 0.79 -4.72
N TYR A 292 29.81 0.27 -4.25
CA TYR A 292 29.49 -1.16 -4.38
C TYR A 292 29.39 -1.58 -5.85
N ALA A 293 28.68 -0.81 -6.69
CA ALA A 293 28.57 -1.10 -8.12
C ALA A 293 29.95 -1.12 -8.80
N ARG A 294 30.78 -0.11 -8.53
CA ARG A 294 32.16 0.00 -9.06
C ARG A 294 33.05 -1.15 -8.59
N ALA A 295 32.99 -1.51 -7.31
CA ALA A 295 33.76 -2.63 -6.75
C ALA A 295 33.42 -3.97 -7.41
N HIS A 296 32.17 -4.15 -7.83
CA HIS A 296 31.71 -5.34 -8.55
C HIS A 296 31.82 -5.19 -10.07
N LYS A 297 32.34 -4.07 -10.59
CA LYS A 297 32.40 -3.74 -12.02
C LYS A 297 31.02 -3.83 -12.70
N ALA A 298 29.95 -3.57 -11.95
CA ALA A 298 28.59 -3.58 -12.45
C ALA A 298 28.24 -2.16 -12.96
N PRO A 299 27.90 -1.99 -14.25
CA PRO A 299 27.33 -0.75 -14.74
C PRO A 299 26.08 -0.40 -13.92
N MET A 300 25.96 0.87 -13.54
CA MET A 300 24.85 1.37 -12.73
C MET A 300 23.96 2.29 -13.57
N TYR A 301 22.65 2.18 -13.39
CA TYR A 301 21.64 3.07 -13.96
C TYR A 301 20.73 3.57 -12.85
N VAL A 302 20.24 4.80 -12.96
CA VAL A 302 19.30 5.38 -11.99
C VAL A 302 18.00 5.74 -12.68
N VAL A 303 16.86 5.40 -12.09
CA VAL A 303 15.54 5.92 -12.44
C VAL A 303 15.13 6.90 -11.36
N MET A 304 14.94 8.16 -11.72
CA MET A 304 14.39 9.14 -10.79
C MET A 304 12.88 9.25 -11.01
N VAL A 305 12.12 8.82 -10.00
CA VAL A 305 10.66 8.88 -9.99
C VAL A 305 10.24 10.14 -9.22
N PRO A 306 9.55 11.10 -9.85
CA PRO A 306 9.02 12.27 -9.14
C PRO A 306 7.72 11.91 -8.41
N PHE A 307 7.26 12.80 -7.52
CA PHE A 307 5.87 12.72 -7.08
C PHE A 307 4.95 12.95 -8.29
N LEU A 308 4.23 11.90 -8.69
CA LEU A 308 3.47 11.88 -9.95
C LEU A 308 2.30 12.88 -9.97
N GLN A 309 1.83 13.29 -8.78
CA GLN A 309 0.81 14.33 -8.60
C GLN A 309 1.39 15.76 -8.58
N ASN A 310 2.72 15.91 -8.40
CA ASN A 310 3.40 17.21 -8.35
C ASN A 310 4.84 17.11 -8.91
N VAL A 311 4.92 16.84 -10.22
CA VAL A 311 6.17 16.52 -10.92
C VAL A 311 7.16 17.67 -10.88
N GLU A 312 6.74 18.89 -11.21
CA GLU A 312 7.63 20.05 -11.28
C GLU A 312 8.25 20.39 -9.92
N LYS A 313 7.44 20.40 -8.85
CA LYS A 313 7.93 20.70 -7.50
C LYS A 313 8.94 19.65 -7.05
N SER A 314 8.65 18.37 -7.30
CA SER A 314 9.54 17.29 -6.87
C SER A 314 10.86 17.25 -7.61
N ASN A 315 10.85 17.46 -8.92
CA ASN A 315 12.06 17.64 -9.71
C ASN A 315 12.94 18.78 -9.19
N GLY A 316 12.33 19.90 -8.79
CA GLY A 316 13.06 21.07 -8.33
C GLY A 316 13.96 20.77 -7.14
N TYR A 317 13.44 20.08 -6.12
CA TYR A 317 14.22 19.77 -4.93
C TYR A 317 15.09 18.51 -5.05
N THR A 318 14.78 17.56 -5.95
CA THR A 318 15.65 16.37 -6.15
C THR A 318 16.81 16.61 -7.11
N LYS A 319 16.93 17.81 -7.70
CA LYS A 319 18.03 18.19 -8.60
C LYS A 319 19.43 17.85 -8.06
N PRO A 320 19.77 18.05 -6.77
CA PRO A 320 21.10 17.69 -6.25
C PRO A 320 21.43 16.20 -6.36
N ILE A 321 20.44 15.32 -6.31
CA ILE A 321 20.62 13.87 -6.44
C ILE A 321 20.94 13.50 -7.88
N GLU A 322 20.22 14.12 -8.81
CA GLU A 322 20.49 13.97 -10.23
C GLU A 322 21.91 14.45 -10.59
N ASP A 323 22.30 15.64 -10.09
CA ASP A 323 23.65 16.19 -10.28
C ASP A 323 24.71 15.25 -9.70
N PHE A 324 24.46 14.67 -8.53
CA PHE A 324 25.37 13.70 -7.90
C PHE A 324 25.65 12.48 -8.80
N PHE A 325 24.64 11.91 -9.45
CA PHE A 325 24.82 10.76 -10.34
C PHE A 325 25.42 11.15 -11.69
N THR A 326 24.91 12.21 -12.31
CA THR A 326 25.37 12.67 -13.63
C THR A 326 26.82 13.15 -13.61
N ASN A 327 27.26 13.85 -12.55
CA ASN A 327 28.66 14.25 -12.37
C ASN A 327 29.62 13.06 -12.25
N GLN A 328 29.09 11.89 -11.87
CA GLN A 328 29.82 10.63 -11.79
C GLN A 328 29.68 9.76 -13.04
N GLN A 329 29.12 10.32 -14.12
CA GLN A 329 28.87 9.64 -15.40
C GLN A 329 27.96 8.42 -15.27
N ILE A 330 27.08 8.41 -14.28
CA ILE A 330 26.05 7.37 -14.12
C ILE A 330 24.82 7.80 -14.93
N PRO A 331 24.33 6.99 -15.88
CA PRO A 331 23.14 7.29 -16.64
C PRO A 331 21.90 7.42 -15.75
N VAL A 332 21.15 8.51 -15.93
CA VAL A 332 19.92 8.80 -15.19
C VAL A 332 18.73 8.88 -16.16
N VAL A 333 17.72 8.05 -15.91
CA VAL A 333 16.40 8.13 -16.54
C VAL A 333 15.53 9.06 -15.68
N ARG A 334 15.30 10.27 -16.17
CA ARG A 334 14.44 11.26 -15.53
C ARG A 334 13.00 11.04 -15.95
N LEU A 335 12.23 10.35 -15.13
CA LEU A 335 10.87 9.96 -15.53
C LEU A 335 9.99 11.18 -15.86
N SER A 336 10.22 12.32 -15.21
CA SER A 336 9.48 13.56 -15.48
C SER A 336 9.51 14.02 -16.94
N GLU A 337 10.60 13.75 -17.68
CA GLU A 337 10.74 14.11 -19.09
C GLU A 337 9.83 13.26 -20.00
N HIS A 338 9.26 12.18 -19.47
CA HIS A 338 8.48 11.19 -20.23
C HIS A 338 7.00 11.11 -19.79
N LEU A 339 6.59 11.88 -18.77
CA LEU A 339 5.22 11.86 -18.25
C LEU A 339 4.25 12.79 -19.00
N GLY A 340 4.75 13.74 -19.80
CA GLY A 340 3.94 14.74 -20.51
C GLY A 340 2.77 14.14 -21.31
N PRO A 341 2.98 13.08 -22.11
CA PRO A 341 1.92 12.41 -22.87
C PRO A 341 0.91 11.61 -22.04
N ILE A 342 1.17 11.35 -20.75
CA ILE A 342 0.30 10.56 -19.88
C ILE A 342 -0.58 11.52 -19.05
N PRO A 343 -1.93 11.44 -19.14
CA PRO A 343 -2.81 12.24 -18.30
C PRO A 343 -2.56 11.98 -16.80
N PRO A 344 -2.62 13.00 -15.91
CA PRO A 344 -2.28 12.84 -14.49
C PRO A 344 -3.00 11.68 -13.79
N LYS A 345 -4.28 11.44 -14.08
CA LYS A 345 -5.06 10.34 -13.51
C LYS A 345 -4.58 8.95 -13.94
N GLU A 346 -3.92 8.84 -15.09
CA GLU A 346 -3.34 7.60 -15.61
C GLU A 346 -1.90 7.39 -15.17
N ARG A 347 -1.29 8.38 -14.50
CA ARG A 347 0.08 8.25 -13.97
C ARG A 347 0.11 7.43 -12.69
N ILE A 348 -0.96 7.50 -11.90
CA ILE A 348 -1.05 6.86 -10.59
C ILE A 348 -1.96 5.63 -10.62
N VAL A 349 -1.79 4.73 -9.64
CA VAL A 349 -2.65 3.55 -9.46
C VAL A 349 -4.10 3.96 -9.22
N GLY A 350 -4.32 4.98 -8.38
CA GLY A 350 -5.67 5.49 -8.14
C GLY A 350 -5.69 6.73 -7.26
N LYS A 351 -6.88 7.28 -7.02
CA LYS A 351 -7.04 8.50 -6.21
C LYS A 351 -6.45 8.39 -4.80
N ASN A 352 -6.52 7.20 -4.20
CA ASN A 352 -6.03 6.95 -2.85
C ASN A 352 -4.65 6.27 -2.82
N ASP A 353 -4.04 6.09 -4.01
CA ASP A 353 -2.75 5.44 -4.17
C ASP A 353 -1.93 6.18 -5.24
N GLY A 354 -1.05 7.07 -4.78
CA GLY A 354 -0.19 7.91 -5.61
C GLY A 354 0.97 7.19 -6.30
N HIS A 355 1.12 5.87 -6.12
CA HIS A 355 2.20 5.09 -6.75
C HIS A 355 2.03 4.98 -8.27
N ALA A 356 3.11 4.65 -8.96
CA ALA A 356 3.15 4.55 -10.42
C ALA A 356 2.18 3.50 -10.97
N SER A 357 1.35 3.90 -11.93
CA SER A 357 0.47 2.99 -12.66
C SER A 357 1.27 2.00 -13.53
N ALA A 358 0.58 0.97 -14.04
CA ALA A 358 1.15 0.05 -15.02
C ALA A 358 1.69 0.78 -16.27
N LYS A 359 1.02 1.87 -16.69
CA LYS A 359 1.45 2.69 -17.84
C LYS A 359 2.76 3.42 -17.57
N VAL A 360 2.94 3.94 -16.36
CA VAL A 360 4.19 4.59 -15.96
C VAL A 360 5.32 3.56 -15.80
N ASN A 361 5.03 2.39 -15.23
CA ASN A 361 6.00 1.28 -15.15
C ASN A 361 6.49 0.84 -16.55
N ALA A 362 5.60 0.78 -17.54
CA ALA A 362 5.98 0.48 -18.91
C ALA A 362 6.95 1.53 -19.49
N VAL A 363 6.72 2.82 -19.23
CA VAL A 363 7.63 3.90 -19.64
C VAL A 363 9.00 3.79 -18.96
N ILE A 364 9.03 3.49 -17.66
CA ILE A 364 10.29 3.26 -16.93
C ILE A 364 11.08 2.12 -17.60
N ALA A 365 10.42 0.98 -17.88
CA ALA A 365 11.05 -0.17 -18.51
C ALA A 365 11.60 0.16 -19.91
N ASP A 366 10.84 0.88 -20.73
CA ASP A 366 11.26 1.30 -22.07
C ASP A 366 12.51 2.20 -22.00
N LYS A 367 12.50 3.20 -21.12
CA LYS A 367 13.59 4.17 -21.04
C LYS A 367 14.85 3.60 -20.42
N LEU A 368 14.72 2.72 -19.42
CA LEU A 368 15.85 1.94 -18.92
C LEU A 368 16.44 1.05 -20.02
N TYR A 369 15.59 0.34 -20.77
CA TYR A 369 16.06 -0.54 -21.83
C TYR A 369 16.81 0.21 -22.94
N GLU A 370 16.29 1.37 -23.36
CA GLU A 370 16.97 2.26 -24.31
C GLU A 370 18.36 2.67 -23.81
N GLN A 371 18.46 3.09 -22.54
CA GLN A 371 19.73 3.49 -21.92
C GLN A 371 20.72 2.32 -21.84
N MET A 372 20.26 1.13 -21.42
CA MET A 372 21.11 -0.05 -21.29
C MET A 372 21.63 -0.54 -22.65
N LYS A 373 20.84 -0.42 -23.71
CA LYS A 373 21.25 -0.82 -25.07
C LYS A 373 22.45 -0.04 -25.60
N VAL A 374 22.56 1.25 -25.25
CA VAL A 374 23.68 2.09 -25.68
C VAL A 374 25.00 1.59 -25.10
N SER A 375 24.98 0.98 -23.91
CA SER A 375 26.17 0.44 -23.24
C SER A 375 26.50 -1.02 -23.57
N ILE A 376 25.61 -1.73 -24.27
CA ILE A 376 25.78 -3.16 -24.65
C ILE A 376 26.40 -3.31 -26.05
N LYS A 377 26.39 -2.24 -26.86
CA LYS A 377 27.21 -2.14 -28.08
C LYS A 377 28.63 -1.76 -27.74
#